data_AF-A0A0F9I5D8-F1
#
_entry.id   AF-A0A0F9I5D8-F1
#
_cell.length_a   1.000
_cell.length_b   1.000
_cell.length_c   1.000
_cell.angle_alpha   90.00
_cell.angle_beta   90.00
_cell.angle_gamma   90.00
#
_symmetry.space_group_name_H-M   'P 1'
#
loop_
_entity.id
_entity.type
_entity.pdbx_description
1 polymer ?
#
loop_
_entity_poly.entity_id
_entity_poly.type
_entity_poly.pdbx_seq_one_letter_code
_entity_poly.pdbx_strand_id
1 'polypeptide(L)' 'GKWECTACGYVYDEDAEGTKFEDLPDDWTCPVCGVDINGFPIKAEARTCLKKLKINQ' A
#
# COMPACT_ATOMS: atom_id res chain seq x y z
N GLY A 1 -1.12 13.12 -4.11
CA GLY A 1 -0.43 12.22 -3.16
C GLY A 1 -0.35 10.79 -3.68
N LYS A 2 0.74 10.08 -3.38
CA LYS A 2 1.02 8.74 -3.93
C LYS A 2 1.25 7.72 -2.82
N TRP A 3 0.78 6.49 -3.03
CA TRP A 3 0.76 5.41 -2.05
C TRP A 3 1.30 4.13 -2.67
N GLU A 4 2.34 3.55 -2.10
CA GLU A 4 2.97 2.33 -2.63
C GLU A 4 2.55 1.10 -1.81
N CYS A 5 2.06 0.08 -2.50
CA CYS A 5 1.76 -1.21 -1.92
C CYS A 5 3.06 -1.90 -1.51
N THR A 6 3.21 -2.21 -0.22
CA THR A 6 4.43 -2.88 0.28
C THR A 6 4.52 -4.35 -0.14
N ALA A 7 3.42 -4.96 -0.56
CA ALA A 7 3.38 -6.35 -0.98
C ALA A 7 3.85 -6.55 -2.43
N CYS A 8 3.53 -5.62 -3.34
CA CYS A 8 3.82 -5.78 -4.78
C CYS A 8 4.48 -4.57 -5.46
N GLY A 9 4.57 -3.41 -4.80
CA GLY A 9 5.10 -2.17 -5.37
C GLY A 9 4.12 -1.39 -6.24
N TYR A 10 2.82 -1.72 -6.23
CA TYR A 10 1.80 -0.93 -6.92
C TYR A 10 1.69 0.48 -6.34
N VAL A 11 1.75 1.51 -7.19
CA VAL A 11 1.62 2.91 -6.77
C VAL A 11 0.22 3.42 -7.10
N TYR A 12 -0.57 3.67 -6.07
CA TYR A 12 -1.84 4.38 -6.14
C TYR A 12 -1.58 5.89 -6.15
N ASP A 13 -2.08 6.59 -7.16
CA ASP A 13 -1.90 8.03 -7.34
C ASP A 13 -3.26 8.72 -7.24
N GLU A 14 -3.46 9.48 -6.15
CA GLU A 14 -4.75 10.13 -5.88
C GLU A 14 -5.04 11.29 -6.84
N ASP A 15 -4.02 11.87 -7.48
CA ASP A 15 -4.19 12.89 -8.51
C ASP A 15 -4.61 12.25 -9.85
N ALA A 16 -4.17 11.01 -10.10
CA ALA A 16 -4.55 10.24 -11.28
C ALA A 16 -5.94 9.59 -11.15
N GLU A 17 -6.29 9.05 -9.97
CA GLU A 17 -7.62 8.48 -9.72
C GLU A 17 -8.67 9.52 -9.34
N GLY A 18 -8.26 10.66 -8.79
CA GLY A 18 -9.18 11.69 -8.28
C GLY A 18 -9.85 11.34 -6.96
N THR A 19 -9.57 10.15 -6.39
CA THR A 19 -10.05 9.69 -5.09
C THR A 19 -8.90 9.66 -4.10
N LYS A 20 -9.10 10.23 -2.91
CA LYS A 20 -8.08 10.14 -1.84
C LYS A 20 -8.02 8.73 -1.32
N PHE A 21 -6.81 8.25 -1.03
CA PHE A 21 -6.62 6.93 -0.43
C PHE A 21 -7.36 6.78 0.91
N GLU A 22 -7.44 7.86 1.71
CA GLU A 22 -8.20 7.91 2.97
C GLU A 22 -9.73 7.84 2.78
N ASP A 23 -10.22 8.03 1.55
CA ASP A 23 -11.64 7.95 1.19
C ASP A 23 -12.00 6.57 0.58
N LEU A 24 -10.99 5.73 0.31
CA LEU A 24 -11.23 4.38 -0.16
C LEU A 24 -11.91 3.55 0.94
N PRO A 25 -12.85 2.66 0.57
CA PRO A 25 -13.52 1.79 1.54
C PRO A 25 -12.52 0.82 2.19
N ASP A 26 -12.80 0.35 3.41
CA ASP A 26 -11.98 -0.65 4.11
C ASP A 26 -11.84 -1.99 3.36
N ASP A 27 -12.79 -2.30 2.47
CA ASP A 27 -12.77 -3.48 1.60
C ASP A 27 -11.93 -3.28 0.34
N TRP A 28 -11.34 -2.09 0.14
CA TRP A 28 -10.50 -1.83 -1.01
C TRP A 28 -9.21 -2.65 -0.91
N THR A 29 -8.99 -3.46 -1.95
CA THR A 29 -7.80 -4.29 -2.10
C THR A 29 -6.95 -3.82 -3.27
N CYS A 30 -5.63 -3.95 -3.13
CA CYS A 30 -4.69 -3.68 -4.20
C CYS A 30 -5.05 -4.48 -5.47
N PRO A 31 -5.24 -3.82 -6.63
CA PRO A 31 -5.64 -4.50 -7.86
C PRO A 31 -4.55 -5.42 -8.44
N VAL A 32 -3.32 -5.32 -7.94
CA VAL A 32 -2.18 -6.13 -8.41
C VAL A 32 -2.02 -7.42 -7.61
N CYS A 33 -2.10 -7.34 -6.27
CA CYS A 33 -1.83 -8.50 -5.40
C CYS A 33 -3.00 -8.91 -4.50
N GLY A 34 -4.08 -8.13 -4.44
CA GLY A 34 -5.25 -8.42 -3.60
C GLY A 34 -5.03 -8.21 -2.11
N VAL A 35 -3.91 -7.59 -1.68
CA VAL A 35 -3.74 -7.21 -0.28
C VAL A 35 -4.71 -6.08 0.05
N ASP A 36 -5.31 -6.15 1.22
CA ASP A 36 -6.18 -5.11 1.76
C ASP A 36 -5.42 -3.80 2.03
N ILE A 37 -6.18 -2.75 2.32
CA ILE A 37 -5.67 -1.39 2.52
C ILE A 37 -4.60 -1.29 3.62
N ASN A 38 -4.54 -2.24 4.58
CA ASN A 38 -3.48 -2.30 5.60
C ASN A 38 -2.09 -2.63 5.02
N GLY A 39 -2.02 -3.11 3.77
CA GLY A 39 -0.78 -3.33 3.03
C GLY A 39 -0.10 -2.05 2.54
N PHE A 40 -0.73 -0.88 2.71
CA PHE A 40 -0.20 0.42 2.30
C PHE A 40 0.31 1.22 3.51
N PRO A 41 1.51 1.81 3.43
CA PRO A 41 2.04 2.62 4.51
C PRO A 41 1.29 3.94 4.56
N ILE A 42 0.75 4.25 5.74
CA ILE A 42 0.03 5.49 6.04
C ILE A 42 1.02 6.65 5.99
N LYS A 43 1.23 7.21 4.79
CA LYS A 43 2.12 8.35 4.50
C LYS A 43 3.62 8.06 4.65
N ALA A 44 4.27 7.86 3.51
CA ALA A 44 5.66 8.19 3.11
C ALA A 44 6.89 8.06 4.06
N GLU A 45 6.78 7.60 5.31
CA GLU A 45 7.91 7.45 6.23
C GLU A 45 7.88 6.14 7.03
N ALA A 46 7.30 5.08 6.47
CA ALA A 46 7.38 3.75 7.07
C ALA A 46 8.27 2.81 6.26
N ARG A 47 9.59 2.93 6.47
CA ARG A 47 10.52 1.78 6.37
C ARG A 47 10.10 0.71 7.40
N THR A 48 8.97 0.04 7.20
CA THR A 48 8.56 -1.07 8.08
C THR A 48 7.99 -2.26 7.32
N CYS A 49 8.33 -2.40 6.04
CA CYS A 49 8.31 -3.69 5.35
C CYS A 49 9.73 -4.27 5.21
N LEU A 50 10.60 -4.11 6.23
CA LEU A 50 11.92 -4.74 6.28
C LEU A 50 12.17 -5.63 7.50
N LYS A 51 11.15 -5.96 8.32
CA LYS A 51 11.36 -6.81 9.50
C LYS A 51 10.82 -8.24 9.43
N LYS A 52 10.19 -8.71 8.34
CA LYS A 52 9.68 -10.10 8.29
C LYS A 52 9.83 -10.88 6.98
N LEU A 53 10.83 -10.58 6.15
CA LEU A 53 11.40 -11.53 5.18
C LEU A 53 12.92 -11.31 5.20
N LYS A 54 13.71 -11.91 6.09
CA LYS A 54 14.05 -13.33 6.14
C LYS A 54 14.56 -13.67 7.55
N ILE A 55 13.77 -14.44 8.31
CA ILE A 55 14.31 -15.42 9.26
C ILE A 55 14.38 -16.73 8.48
N ASN A 56 15.54 -17.38 8.49
CA ASN A 56 15.95 -18.62 7.78
C ASN A 56 16.31 -18.53 6.29
N GLN A 57 17.52 -18.04 6.03
CA GLN A 57 18.62 -18.84 5.46
C GLN A 57 19.88 -18.51 6.25
#